data_AF-A0A7C2WQL2-F1
#
_entry.id   AF-A0A7C2WQL2-F1
#
_cell.length_a   1.000
_cell.length_b   1.000
_cell.length_c   1.000
_cell.angle_alpha   90.00
_cell.angle_beta   90.00
_cell.angle_gamma   90.00
#
_symmetry.space_group_name_H-M   'P 1'
#
loop_
_entity.id
_entity.type
_entity.pdbx_description
1 polymer ?
#
loop_
_entity_poly.entity_id
_entity_poly.type
_entity_poly.pdbx_seq_one_letter_code
_entity_poly.pdbx_strand_id
1 'polypeptide(L)'
;SWEMHEELLRNAEELVQKLGLPYRVVNVCTGDIGSFAAKKYDIEVWMPAQNRYREIISCSNCTDYQARRLNIRYREKEGAPPKGVVHTLNSTALATGRTIVAILENYQQEDGSVLIPEVLRPYMGGVKKIEPLKSF
;
A
#
# COMPACT_ATOMS: atom_id res chain seq x y z
N SER A 1 -4.98 1.78 18.66
CA SER A 1 -4.27 1.94 17.37
C SER A 1 -3.75 0.62 16.81
N TRP A 2 -3.31 -0.33 17.64
CA TRP A 2 -2.80 -1.62 17.14
C TRP A 2 -3.83 -2.41 16.32
N GLU A 3 -5.09 -2.49 16.76
CA GLU A 3 -6.16 -3.11 15.97
C GLU A 3 -6.39 -2.40 14.62
N MET A 4 -6.37 -1.06 14.63
CA MET A 4 -6.45 -0.25 13.40
C MET A 4 -5.23 -0.45 12.49
N HIS A 5 -4.04 -0.75 13.03
CA HIS A 5 -2.85 -1.06 12.23
C HIS A 5 -3.05 -2.34 11.43
N GLU A 6 -3.58 -3.38 12.08
CA GLU A 6 -3.92 -4.64 11.42
C GLU A 6 -5.09 -4.45 10.43
N GLU A 7 -6.05 -3.56 10.71
CA GLU A 7 -7.10 -3.19 9.76
C GLU A 7 -6.55 -2.48 8.51
N LEU A 8 -5.66 -1.50 8.68
CA LEU A 8 -5.02 -0.82 7.57
C LEU A 8 -4.18 -1.77 6.70
N LEU A 9 -3.49 -2.73 7.32
CA LEU A 9 -2.78 -3.79 6.60
C LEU A 9 -3.77 -4.63 5.77
N ARG A 10 -4.86 -5.10 6.36
CA ARG A 10 -5.88 -5.88 5.63
C ARG A 10 -6.48 -5.12 4.46
N ASN A 11 -6.79 -3.84 4.64
CA ASN A 11 -7.32 -2.98 3.57
C ASN A 11 -6.32 -2.87 2.41
N ALA A 12 -5.03 -2.75 2.71
CA ALA A 12 -3.97 -2.71 1.71
C ALA A 12 -3.80 -4.06 0.98
N GLU A 13 -3.82 -5.18 1.71
CA GLU A 13 -3.77 -6.52 1.12
C GLU A 13 -4.97 -6.77 0.19
N GLU A 14 -6.18 -6.38 0.59
CA GLU A 14 -7.40 -6.54 -0.22
C GLU A 14 -7.27 -5.86 -1.59
N LEU A 15 -6.64 -4.67 -1.66
CA LEU A 15 -6.39 -3.97 -2.92
C LEU A 15 -5.44 -4.76 -3.83
N VAL A 16 -4.36 -5.31 -3.27
CA VAL A 16 -3.37 -6.10 -4.03
C VAL A 16 -3.97 -7.43 -4.49
N GLN A 17 -4.77 -8.08 -3.63
CA GLN A 17 -5.51 -9.31 -3.96
C GLN A 17 -6.52 -9.08 -5.09
N LYS A 18 -7.28 -7.97 -5.04
CA LYS A 18 -8.22 -7.60 -6.12
C LYS A 18 -7.50 -7.36 -7.46
N LEU A 19 -6.28 -6.83 -7.41
CA LEU A 19 -5.43 -6.66 -8.59
C LEU A 19 -4.80 -7.97 -9.08
N GLY A 20 -4.97 -9.09 -8.37
CA GLY A 20 -4.43 -10.40 -8.75
C GLY A 20 -2.90 -10.48 -8.72
N LEU A 21 -2.23 -9.60 -7.96
CA LEU A 21 -0.78 -9.54 -7.90
C LEU A 21 -0.24 -10.48 -6.80
N PRO A 22 0.72 -11.38 -7.09
CA PRO A 22 1.37 -12.18 -6.06
C PRO A 22 2.20 -11.29 -5.14
N TYR A 23 2.05 -11.45 -3.83
CA TYR A 23 2.73 -10.61 -2.86
C TYR A 23 3.15 -11.38 -1.60
N ARG A 24 3.95 -10.72 -0.77
CA ARG A 24 4.24 -11.13 0.61
C ARG A 24 4.11 -9.93 1.55
N VAL A 25 3.81 -10.22 2.81
CA VAL A 25 3.84 -9.22 3.89
C VAL A 25 5.12 -9.40 4.68
N VAL A 26 5.85 -8.31 4.91
CA VAL A 26 7.09 -8.29 5.69
C VAL A 26 6.87 -7.46 6.94
N ASN A 27 7.13 -8.05 8.11
CA ASN A 27 7.25 -7.29 9.35
C ASN A 27 8.67 -6.72 9.43
N VAL A 28 8.79 -5.39 9.34
CA VAL A 28 10.08 -4.71 9.17
C VAL A 28 10.88 -4.76 10.47
N CYS A 29 12.16 -5.10 10.37
CA CYS A 29 13.04 -5.22 11.54
C CYS A 29 13.45 -3.85 12.09
N THR A 30 13.98 -3.83 13.32
CA THR A 30 14.37 -2.60 14.01
C THR A 30 15.41 -1.76 13.28
N GLY A 31 16.26 -2.38 12.45
CA GLY A 31 17.28 -1.67 11.66
C GLY A 31 16.71 -0.90 10.47
N ASP A 32 15.52 -1.24 10.00
CA ASP A 32 14.94 -0.72 8.75
C ASP A 32 13.56 -0.03 8.95
N ILE A 33 13.03 -0.06 10.16
CA ILE A 33 11.68 0.43 10.49
C ILE A 33 11.52 1.97 10.39
N GLY A 34 12.62 2.72 10.40
CA GLY A 34 12.62 4.18 10.42
C GLY A 34 12.35 4.79 11.80
N SER A 35 12.59 6.10 11.95
CA SER A 35 12.69 6.75 13.26
C SER A 35 11.36 7.08 13.96
N PHE A 36 10.22 6.96 13.26
CA PHE A 36 8.91 7.40 13.78
C PHE A 36 7.89 6.28 13.95
N ALA A 37 8.11 5.11 13.33
CA ALA A 37 7.19 3.99 13.40
C ALA A 37 7.55 3.10 14.59
N ALA A 38 6.54 2.74 15.40
CA ALA A 38 6.68 1.74 16.45
C ALA A 38 6.58 0.31 15.88
N LYS A 39 5.84 0.13 14.78
CA LYS A 39 5.77 -1.10 13.98
C LYS A 39 5.44 -0.73 12.53
N LYS A 40 6.05 -1.44 11.57
CA LYS A 40 5.83 -1.27 10.13
C LYS A 40 5.64 -2.62 9.45
N TYR A 41 4.67 -2.69 8.56
CA TYR A 41 4.53 -3.77 7.60
C TYR A 41 4.73 -3.22 6.19
N ASP A 42 5.47 -3.96 5.38
CA ASP A 42 5.59 -3.70 3.95
C ASP A 42 4.90 -4.80 3.16
N ILE A 43 4.13 -4.41 2.15
CA ILE A 43 3.63 -5.34 1.13
C ILE A 43 4.55 -5.24 -0.07
N GLU A 44 5.16 -6.37 -0.40
CA GLU A 44 6.04 -6.49 -1.53
C GLU A 44 5.41 -7.39 -2.59
N VAL A 45 5.30 -6.90 -3.82
CA VAL A 45 4.76 -7.64 -4.96
C VAL A 45 5.88 -8.31 -5.73
N TRP A 46 5.61 -9.52 -6.23
CA TRP A 46 6.50 -10.26 -7.11
C TRP A 46 6.63 -9.55 -8.46
N MET A 47 7.87 -9.30 -8.87
CA MET A 47 8.22 -8.66 -10.14
C MET A 47 8.96 -9.69 -11.02
N PRO A 48 8.26 -10.37 -11.96
CA PRO A 48 8.84 -11.49 -12.70
C PRO A 48 10.04 -11.10 -13.57
N ALA A 49 10.05 -9.90 -14.18
CA ALA A 49 11.19 -9.46 -14.98
C ALA A 49 12.41 -9.14 -14.11
N GLN A 50 12.19 -8.78 -12.83
CA GLN A 50 13.25 -8.47 -11.87
C GLN A 50 13.64 -9.68 -11.00
N ASN A 51 12.89 -10.78 -11.10
CA ASN A 51 13.05 -12.01 -10.32
C ASN A 51 13.17 -11.77 -8.80
N ARG A 52 12.32 -10.92 -8.24
CA ARG A 52 12.31 -10.59 -6.81
C ARG A 52 11.01 -9.90 -6.38
N TYR A 53 10.78 -9.85 -5.07
CA TYR A 53 9.76 -9.03 -4.45
C TYR A 53 10.22 -7.56 -4.37
N ARG A 54 9.30 -6.62 -4.59
CA ARG A 54 9.52 -5.17 -4.48
C ARG A 54 8.40 -4.51 -3.68
N GLU A 55 8.77 -3.63 -2.75
CA GLU A 55 7.83 -2.87 -1.92
C GLU A 55 6.91 -1.99 -2.77
N ILE A 56 5.59 -2.11 -2.56
CA ILE A 56 4.59 -1.22 -3.18
C ILE A 56 3.75 -0.46 -2.15
N ILE A 57 3.69 -0.93 -0.91
CA ILE A 57 2.90 -0.35 0.18
C ILE A 57 3.70 -0.45 1.47
N SER A 58 3.66 0.61 2.27
CA SER A 58 4.16 0.66 3.65
C SER A 58 3.01 1.05 4.60
N CYS A 59 2.86 0.31 5.69
CA CYS A 59 1.81 0.48 6.69
C CYS A 59 2.40 0.60 8.10
N SER A 60 2.30 1.78 8.71
CA SER A 60 2.99 2.12 9.96
C SER A 60 2.03 2.57 11.07
N ASN A 61 2.29 2.10 12.30
CA ASN A 61 1.74 2.68 13.52
C ASN A 61 2.82 3.53 14.20
N CYS A 62 2.60 4.85 14.26
CA CYS A 62 3.53 5.80 14.85
C CYS A 62 3.27 6.04 16.33
N THR A 63 2.23 5.42 16.90
CA THR A 63 1.72 5.71 18.25
C THR A 63 1.58 7.22 18.45
N ASP A 64 2.09 7.77 19.54
CA ASP A 64 2.00 9.21 19.84
C ASP A 64 3.16 10.05 19.27
N TYR A 65 4.13 9.45 18.54
CA TYR A 65 5.37 10.12 18.13
C TYR A 65 5.12 11.40 17.31
N GLN A 66 4.26 11.32 16.30
CA GLN A 66 3.90 12.46 15.46
C GLN A 66 2.95 13.41 16.21
N ALA A 67 1.98 12.85 16.94
CA ALA A 67 0.98 13.62 17.67
C ALA A 67 1.60 14.49 18.77
N ARG A 68 2.63 14.01 19.49
CA ARG A 68 3.37 14.81 20.48
C ARG A 68 4.08 15.99 19.82
N ARG A 69 4.74 15.77 18.68
CA ARG A 69 5.45 16.83 17.94
C ARG A 69 4.52 17.90 17.38
N LEU A 70 3.32 17.50 16.96
CA LEU A 70 2.31 18.38 16.39
C LEU A 70 1.29 18.88 17.44
N ASN A 71 1.46 18.53 18.72
CA ASN A 71 0.54 18.85 19.82
C ASN A 71 -0.93 18.42 19.56
N ILE A 72 -1.13 17.26 18.94
CA ILE A 72 -2.45 16.71 18.61
C ILE A 72 -3.00 15.99 19.85
N ARG A 73 -4.01 16.59 20.47
CA ARG A 73 -4.63 16.09 21.71
C ARG A 73 -6.11 15.82 21.50
N TYR A 74 -6.68 14.99 22.36
CA TYR A 74 -8.12 14.71 22.37
C TYR A 74 -8.73 15.00 23.75
N ARG A 75 -10.05 15.21 23.74
CA ARG A 75 -10.92 15.33 24.91
C ARG A 75 -12.12 14.41 24.70
N GLU A 76 -12.69 13.91 25.78
CA GLU A 76 -13.85 12.99 25.69
C GLU A 76 -15.15 13.70 25.36
N LYS A 77 -15.23 15.00 25.67
CA LYS A 77 -16.43 15.82 25.51
C LYS A 77 -16.02 17.26 25.26
N GLU A 78 -16.89 18.01 24.58
CA GLU A 78 -16.70 19.43 24.38
C GLU A 78 -16.60 20.16 25.74
N GLY A 79 -15.72 21.16 25.82
CA GLY A 79 -15.44 21.88 27.08
C GLY A 79 -14.59 21.14 28.13
N ALA A 80 -14.38 19.82 28.01
CA ALA A 80 -13.53 19.07 28.93
C ALA A 80 -12.02 19.36 28.71
N PRO A 81 -11.17 19.26 29.74
CA PRO A 81 -9.72 19.38 29.58
C PRO A 81 -9.17 18.25 28.68
N PRO A 82 -8.01 18.45 28.02
CA PRO A 82 -7.36 17.41 27.24
C PRO A 82 -7.11 16.16 28.08
N LYS A 83 -7.56 15.00 27.59
CA LYS A 83 -7.37 13.70 28.27
C LYS A 83 -6.02 13.07 27.92
N GLY A 84 -5.53 13.30 26.70
CA GLY A 84 -4.28 12.69 26.24
C GLY A 84 -3.90 13.09 24.83
N VAL A 85 -2.89 12.38 24.31
CA VAL A 85 -2.36 12.52 22.95
C VAL A 85 -2.92 11.37 22.11
N VAL A 86 -3.32 11.66 20.87
CA VAL A 86 -3.82 10.62 19.97
C VAL A 86 -2.70 9.75 19.43
N HIS A 87 -3.04 8.54 18.97
CA HIS A 87 -2.13 7.76 18.15
C HIS A 87 -2.34 8.08 16.67
N THR A 88 -1.27 7.98 15.89
CA THR A 88 -1.25 8.27 14.46
C THR A 88 -0.78 7.04 13.69
N LEU A 89 -1.42 6.78 12.55
CA LEU A 89 -1.10 5.68 11.65
C LEU A 89 -1.17 6.19 10.22
N ASN A 90 -0.46 5.51 9.32
CA ASN A 90 -0.56 5.76 7.88
C ASN A 90 -0.34 4.45 7.13
N SER A 91 -0.97 4.33 5.97
CA SER A 91 -0.77 3.22 5.04
C SER A 91 -0.87 3.73 3.62
N THR A 92 0.04 3.31 2.75
CA THR A 92 -0.17 3.45 1.31
C THR A 92 -1.38 2.60 0.92
N ALA A 93 -2.32 3.16 0.15
CA ALA A 93 -3.35 2.36 -0.50
C ALA A 93 -2.76 1.64 -1.71
N LEU A 94 -2.29 2.41 -2.70
CA LEU A 94 -1.52 1.94 -3.85
C LEU A 94 -0.56 3.05 -4.31
N ALA A 95 0.73 2.74 -4.46
CA ALA A 95 1.69 3.63 -5.09
C ALA A 95 1.61 3.49 -6.62
N THR A 96 0.80 4.33 -7.27
CA THR A 96 0.39 4.19 -8.69
C THR A 96 1.52 3.80 -9.64
N GLY A 97 2.67 4.49 -9.60
CA GLY A 97 3.81 4.17 -10.46
C GLY A 97 4.36 2.74 -10.26
N ARG A 98 4.54 2.31 -9.00
CA ARG A 98 5.00 0.94 -8.69
C ARG A 98 3.93 -0.10 -9.03
N THR A 99 2.66 0.23 -8.80
CA THR A 99 1.52 -0.62 -9.14
C THR A 99 1.40 -0.82 -10.66
N ILE A 100 1.63 0.23 -11.46
CA ILE A 100 1.65 0.12 -12.93
C ILE A 100 2.76 -0.83 -13.37
N VAL A 101 3.99 -0.68 -12.85
CA VAL A 101 5.09 -1.61 -13.16
C VAL A 101 4.72 -3.05 -12.79
N ALA A 102 4.14 -3.27 -11.61
CA ALA A 102 3.68 -4.59 -11.19
C ALA A 102 2.65 -5.19 -12.15
N ILE A 103 1.67 -4.39 -12.60
CA ILE A 103 0.66 -4.83 -13.56
C ILE A 103 1.31 -5.16 -14.91
N LEU A 104 2.16 -4.27 -15.44
CA LEU A 104 2.84 -4.49 -16.71
C LEU A 104 3.65 -5.79 -16.70
N GLU A 105 4.42 -6.04 -15.64
CA GLU A 105 5.23 -7.26 -15.54
C GLU A 105 4.39 -8.54 -15.34
N ASN A 106 3.35 -8.50 -14.51
CA ASN A 106 2.56 -9.70 -14.17
C ASN A 106 1.45 -10.03 -15.19
N TYR A 107 1.01 -9.05 -15.99
CA TYR A 107 -0.06 -9.23 -16.98
C TYR A 107 0.42 -9.15 -18.44
N GLN A 108 1.73 -9.12 -18.69
CA GLN A 108 2.29 -9.17 -20.05
C GLN A 108 1.93 -10.48 -20.77
N GLN A 109 1.82 -10.41 -22.09
CA GLN A 109 1.57 -11.52 -22.99
C GLN A 109 2.76 -11.70 -23.95
N GLU A 110 2.87 -12.86 -24.60
CA GLU A 110 3.97 -13.16 -25.54
C GLU A 110 4.03 -12.18 -26.74
N ASP A 111 2.90 -11.61 -27.13
CA ASP A 111 2.79 -10.61 -28.22
C ASP A 111 3.16 -9.18 -27.78
N GLY A 112 3.63 -8.99 -26.54
CA GLY A 112 4.00 -7.69 -25.97
C GLY A 112 2.81 -6.86 -25.49
N SER A 113 1.58 -7.36 -25.60
CA SER A 113 0.42 -6.70 -25.01
C SER A 113 0.33 -6.94 -23.49
N VAL A 114 -0.48 -6.12 -22.82
CA VAL A 114 -0.74 -6.27 -21.38
C VAL A 114 -2.23 -6.40 -21.13
N LEU A 115 -2.63 -7.46 -20.44
CA LEU A 115 -4.01 -7.63 -19.99
C LEU A 115 -4.31 -6.66 -18.83
N ILE A 116 -5.49 -6.06 -18.85
CA ILE A 116 -5.94 -5.19 -17.77
C ILE A 116 -6.61 -6.06 -16.68
N PRO A 117 -6.17 -5.98 -15.41
CA PRO A 117 -6.83 -6.64 -14.28
C PRO A 117 -8.34 -6.39 -14.29
N GLU A 118 -9.14 -7.42 -14.02
CA GLU A 118 -10.58 -7.35 -14.24
C GLU A 118 -11.24 -6.22 -13.46
N VAL A 119 -10.79 -6.00 -12.23
CA VAL A 119 -11.25 -4.95 -11.33
C VAL A 119 -11.00 -3.52 -11.85
N LEU A 120 -10.05 -3.35 -12.78
CA LEU A 120 -9.73 -2.05 -13.39
C LEU A 120 -10.52 -1.76 -14.68
N ARG A 121 -11.07 -2.79 -15.33
CA ARG A 121 -11.78 -2.63 -16.62
C ARG A 121 -12.94 -1.63 -16.57
N PRO A 122 -13.78 -1.55 -15.50
CA PRO A 122 -14.82 -0.52 -15.40
C PRO A 122 -14.27 0.91 -15.38
N TYR A 123 -13.08 1.11 -14.81
CA TYR A 123 -12.40 2.40 -14.76
C TYR A 123 -11.69 2.76 -16.08
N MET A 124 -11.53 1.78 -16.97
CA MET A 124 -10.87 1.89 -18.26
C MET A 124 -11.87 1.86 -19.44
N GLY A 125 -13.15 2.17 -19.20
CA GLY A 125 -14.17 2.15 -20.25
C GLY A 125 -14.42 0.78 -20.89
N GLY A 126 -14.15 -0.31 -20.14
CA GLY A 126 -14.29 -1.68 -20.63
C GLY A 126 -13.12 -2.20 -21.45
N VAL A 127 -12.05 -1.41 -21.64
CA VAL A 127 -10.81 -1.88 -22.27
C VAL A 127 -10.24 -3.05 -21.47
N LYS A 128 -9.87 -4.13 -22.18
CA LYS A 128 -9.41 -5.39 -21.56
C LYS A 128 -7.90 -5.65 -21.76
N LYS A 129 -7.29 -4.99 -22.73
CA LYS A 129 -5.93 -5.24 -23.21
C LYS A 129 -5.33 -3.93 -23.72
N ILE A 130 -4.05 -3.70 -23.42
CA ILE A 130 -3.25 -2.59 -23.96
C ILE A 130 -2.33 -3.19 -25.02
N GLU A 131 -2.39 -2.67 -26.24
CA GLU A 131 -1.58 -3.13 -27.37
C GLU A 131 -0.24 -2.38 -27.43
N PRO A 132 0.85 -3.04 -27.85
CA PRO A 132 2.08 -2.34 -28.18
C PRO A 132 1.87 -1.41 -29.38
N LEU A 133 2.61 -0.30 -29.43
CA LEU A 133 2.64 0.55 -30.62
C LEU A 133 3.18 -0.26 -31.79
N LYS A 134 2.47 -0.21 -32.93
CA LYS A 134 2.98 -0.79 -34.17
C LYS A 134 4.28 -0.07 -34.53
N SER A 135 5.37 -0.83 -34.67
CA SER A 135 6.61 -0.33 -35.26
C SER A 135 6.32 0.15 -36.69
N PHE A 136 6.69 1.40 -36.97
CA PHE A 136 6.64 2.00 -38.31
C PHE A 136 7.70 1.39 -39.24
#